data_AF-A0A3N5MAQ9-F1
#
_entry.id   AF-A0A3N5MAQ9-F1
#
_cell.length_a   1.000
_cell.length_b   1.000
_cell.length_c   1.000
_cell.angle_alpha   90.00
_cell.angle_beta   90.00
_cell.angle_gamma   90.00
#
_symmetry.space_group_name_H-M   'P 1'
#
loop_
_entity.id
_entity.type
_entity.pdbx_description
1 polymer ?
#
loop_
_entity_poly.entity_id
_entity_poly.type
_entity_poly.pdbx_seq_one_letter_code
_entity_poly.pdbx_strand_id
1 'polypeptide(L)'
;MKLVRALVVAGLLLVSAVFQSSLVYGAFDGYLSAADVERIIGQRGITIKQEATGLRFSRKDGTEILRVRFEEPSVFKTITKDKSNYRPLLPPIGMESVSGVPRMPYMIAFLRKKYTVTVTSTVQGPRTLVSFPHLQNIARLIDSRITDK
;
A
#
# COMPACT_ATOMS: atom_id res chain seq x y z
N MET A 1 65.59 -17.63 -35.73
CA MET A 1 65.80 -17.22 -34.32
C MET A 1 65.18 -15.84 -34.09
N LYS A 2 64.44 -15.67 -32.99
CA LYS A 2 63.87 -14.41 -32.43
C LYS A 2 62.73 -13.81 -33.28
N LEU A 3 61.54 -13.44 -32.78
CA LEU A 3 61.15 -12.81 -31.51
C LEU A 3 59.73 -13.22 -31.07
N VAL A 4 59.61 -13.38 -29.75
CA VAL A 4 58.38 -13.44 -28.95
C VAL A 4 57.56 -12.15 -29.10
N ARG A 5 56.25 -12.25 -29.28
CA ARG A 5 55.29 -11.23 -28.80
C ARG A 5 54.01 -11.91 -28.29
N ALA A 6 53.88 -11.91 -26.98
CA ALA A 6 52.63 -12.11 -26.27
C ALA A 6 51.67 -10.94 -26.55
N LEU A 7 50.36 -11.18 -26.57
CA LEU A 7 49.39 -10.21 -26.05
C LEU A 7 48.01 -10.85 -25.76
N VAL A 8 47.77 -10.99 -24.46
CA VAL A 8 46.54 -10.60 -23.72
C VAL A 8 45.21 -11.23 -24.15
N VAL A 9 44.84 -12.21 -23.32
CA VAL A 9 43.47 -12.65 -23.02
C VAL A 9 42.67 -11.45 -22.49
N ALA A 10 41.70 -10.98 -23.26
CA ALA A 10 40.64 -10.12 -22.74
C ALA A 10 39.36 -10.96 -22.68
N GLY A 11 39.14 -11.58 -21.51
CA GLY A 11 37.88 -12.24 -21.19
C GLY A 11 36.76 -11.21 -21.18
N LEU A 12 35.87 -11.29 -22.15
CA LEU A 12 34.65 -10.51 -22.19
C LEU A 12 33.69 -11.12 -21.16
N LEU A 13 33.76 -10.62 -19.92
CA LEU A 13 32.75 -10.84 -18.90
C LEU A 13 31.42 -10.29 -19.43
N LEU A 14 30.55 -11.21 -19.86
CA LEU A 14 29.12 -10.96 -20.05
C LEU A 14 28.56 -10.49 -18.71
N VAL A 15 28.42 -9.16 -18.59
CA VAL A 15 27.68 -8.54 -17.49
C VAL A 15 26.23 -8.95 -17.68
N SER A 16 25.81 -9.96 -16.93
CA SER A 16 24.42 -10.29 -16.70
C SER A 16 23.74 -9.03 -16.17
N ALA A 17 23.07 -8.28 -17.05
CA ALA A 17 22.13 -7.26 -16.66
C ALA A 17 20.94 -7.98 -16.00
N VAL A 18 21.12 -8.40 -14.76
CA VAL A 18 20.04 -8.70 -13.85
C VAL A 18 19.30 -7.39 -13.72
N PHE A 19 18.16 -7.28 -14.42
CA PHE A 19 17.12 -6.31 -14.10
C PHE A 19 16.70 -6.57 -12.66
N GLN A 20 17.42 -5.97 -11.72
CA GLN A 20 16.91 -5.76 -10.38
C GLN A 20 15.79 -4.75 -10.57
N SER A 21 14.56 -5.27 -10.67
CA SER A 21 13.35 -4.54 -10.33
C SER A 21 13.50 -4.12 -8.87
N SER A 22 14.23 -3.03 -8.63
CA SER A 22 14.27 -2.36 -7.35
C SER A 22 12.87 -1.79 -7.17
N LEU A 23 11.99 -2.61 -6.60
CA LEU A 23 10.82 -2.15 -5.91
C LEU A 23 11.34 -1.21 -4.82
N VAL A 24 11.49 0.07 -5.17
CA VAL A 24 11.68 1.16 -4.22
C VAL A 24 10.35 1.27 -3.50
N TYR A 25 10.15 0.39 -2.54
CA TYR A 25 9.08 0.47 -1.56
C TYR A 25 9.40 1.68 -0.69
N GLY A 26 8.84 2.82 -1.07
CA GLY A 26 9.12 4.11 -0.47
C GLY A 26 8.71 4.19 1.01
N ALA A 27 9.20 5.22 1.68
CA ALA A 27 8.66 5.64 2.96
C ALA A 27 7.19 6.05 2.80
N PHE A 28 6.26 5.24 3.28
CA PHE A 28 4.81 5.50 3.20
C PHE A 28 4.30 6.39 4.34
N ASP A 29 5.14 6.64 5.33
CA ASP A 29 4.86 7.48 6.50
C ASP A 29 4.41 8.91 6.14
N GLY A 30 4.86 9.44 4.99
CA GLY A 30 4.42 10.73 4.45
C GLY A 30 2.95 10.77 4.01
N TYR A 31 2.30 9.62 3.78
CA TYR A 31 0.91 9.58 3.34
C TYR A 31 -0.09 9.51 4.50
N LEU A 32 0.28 8.88 5.62
CA LEU A 32 -0.60 8.74 6.78
C LEU A 32 0.20 8.58 8.07
N SER A 33 0.02 9.50 9.02
CA SER A 33 0.65 9.43 10.34
C SER A 33 -0.25 8.79 11.38
N ALA A 34 0.32 8.38 12.52
CA ALA A 34 -0.46 7.94 13.67
C ALA A 34 -1.42 9.04 14.16
N ALA A 35 -0.96 10.30 14.24
CA ALA A 35 -1.76 11.44 14.68
C ALA A 35 -2.98 11.69 13.77
N ASP A 36 -2.86 11.45 12.46
CA ASP A 36 -4.01 11.52 11.55
C ASP A 36 -5.06 10.47 11.87
N VAL A 37 -4.61 9.22 12.10
CA VAL A 37 -5.49 8.13 12.46
C VAL A 37 -6.18 8.43 13.79
N GLU A 38 -5.43 8.87 14.80
CA GLU A 38 -5.96 9.27 16.10
C GLU A 38 -7.06 10.33 15.98
N ARG A 39 -6.79 11.38 15.20
CA ARG A 39 -7.73 12.48 14.94
C ARG A 39 -9.00 11.99 14.24
N ILE A 40 -8.88 11.11 13.25
CA ILE A 40 -10.02 10.62 12.47
C ILE A 40 -10.88 9.64 13.30
N ILE A 41 -10.26 8.75 14.08
CA ILE A 41 -11.00 7.71 14.81
C ILE A 41 -11.38 8.11 16.24
N GLY A 42 -10.86 9.23 16.75
CA GLY A 42 -11.10 9.70 18.10
C GLY A 42 -10.44 8.86 19.20
N GLN A 43 -9.34 8.16 18.90
CA GLN A 43 -8.58 7.36 19.86
C GLN A 43 -7.16 7.90 19.99
N ARG A 44 -6.55 7.78 21.16
CA ARG A 44 -5.16 8.17 21.42
C ARG A 44 -4.29 6.96 21.68
N GLY A 45 -2.98 7.11 21.52
CA GLY A 45 -2.00 6.06 21.70
C GLY A 45 -1.92 5.09 20.53
N ILE A 46 -2.20 5.56 19.31
CA ILE A 46 -1.98 4.76 18.11
C ILE A 46 -0.49 4.78 17.78
N THR A 47 0.06 3.60 17.52
CA THR A 47 1.42 3.40 17.03
C THR A 47 1.37 3.01 15.57
N ILE A 48 2.41 3.37 14.81
CA ILE A 48 2.55 3.06 13.40
C ILE A 48 3.80 2.20 13.20
N LYS A 49 3.67 1.13 12.43
CA LYS A 49 4.78 0.32 11.94
C LYS A 49 4.77 0.34 10.42
N GLN A 50 5.88 0.76 9.82
CA GLN A 50 6.07 0.67 8.39
C GLN A 50 6.41 -0.77 7.99
N GLU A 51 5.78 -1.21 6.90
CA GLU A 51 6.01 -2.51 6.27
C GLU A 51 6.50 -2.30 4.83
N ALA A 52 7.04 -3.35 4.23
CA ALA A 52 7.52 -3.30 2.84
C ALA A 52 6.45 -2.77 1.88
N THR A 53 5.16 -3.08 2.07
CA THR A 53 4.10 -2.66 1.15
C THR A 53 3.07 -1.74 1.79
N GLY A 54 3.36 -1.14 2.95
CA GLY A 54 2.38 -0.30 3.60
C GLY A 54 2.63 0.07 5.05
N LEU A 55 1.53 0.34 5.75
CA LEU A 55 1.50 0.84 7.12
C LEU A 55 0.54 -0.01 7.95
N ARG A 56 1.00 -0.38 9.14
CA ARG A 56 0.19 -1.05 10.16
C ARG A 56 0.01 -0.11 11.35
N PHE A 57 -1.23 0.06 11.80
CA PHE A 57 -1.57 0.89 12.95
C PHE A 57 -2.12 0.03 14.07
N SER A 58 -1.56 0.19 15.26
CA SER A 58 -1.92 -0.57 16.45
C SER A 58 -2.22 0.33 17.64
N ARG A 59 -3.10 -0.13 18.55
CA ARG A 59 -3.27 0.47 19.87
C ARG A 59 -2.02 0.28 20.74
N LYS A 60 -1.96 0.96 21.89
CA LYS A 60 -0.89 0.81 22.90
C LYS A 60 -0.72 -0.63 23.38
N ASP A 61 -1.81 -1.41 23.40
CA ASP A 61 -1.81 -2.83 23.78
C ASP A 61 -1.28 -3.76 22.67
N GLY A 62 -0.87 -3.22 21.52
CA GLY A 62 -0.37 -3.97 20.37
C GLY A 62 -1.45 -4.42 19.38
N THR A 63 -2.73 -4.27 19.70
CA THR A 63 -3.85 -4.69 18.83
C THR A 63 -3.86 -3.87 17.54
N GLU A 64 -3.68 -4.54 16.39
CA GLU A 64 -3.80 -3.92 15.08
C GLU A 64 -5.24 -3.46 14.85
N ILE A 65 -5.43 -2.18 14.49
CA ILE A 65 -6.76 -1.61 14.22
C ILE A 65 -6.98 -1.32 12.74
N LEU A 66 -5.92 -1.03 12.00
CA LEU A 66 -5.96 -0.54 10.64
C LEU A 66 -4.69 -0.96 9.90
N ARG A 67 -4.87 -1.38 8.66
CA ARG A 67 -3.80 -1.62 7.70
C ARG A 67 -4.03 -0.82 6.44
N VAL A 68 -2.97 -0.21 5.94
CA VAL A 68 -2.95 0.46 4.64
C VAL A 68 -1.90 -0.22 3.78
N ARG A 69 -2.25 -0.68 2.58
CA ARG A 69 -1.27 -1.22 1.62
C ARG A 69 -1.24 -0.38 0.35
N PHE A 70 -0.05 -0.24 -0.20
CA PHE A 70 0.24 0.44 -1.46
C PHE A 70 0.80 -0.60 -2.42
N GLU A 71 -0.01 -0.97 -3.41
CA GLU A 71 0.29 -2.03 -4.36
C GLU A 71 0.32 -1.47 -5.79
N GLU A 72 0.79 -2.28 -6.74
CA GLU A 72 0.79 -1.89 -8.14
C GLU A 72 -0.63 -1.60 -8.67
N PRO A 73 -0.80 -0.75 -9.69
CA PRO A 73 -2.12 -0.41 -10.26
C PRO A 73 -2.90 -1.62 -10.78
N SER A 74 -2.19 -2.67 -11.23
CA SER A 74 -2.78 -3.92 -11.73
C SER A 74 -3.64 -4.63 -10.67
N VAL A 75 -3.31 -4.46 -9.39
CA VAL A 75 -4.03 -5.09 -8.27
C VAL A 75 -5.46 -4.58 -8.16
N PHE A 76 -5.74 -3.32 -8.48
CA PHE A 76 -7.10 -2.79 -8.46
C PHE A 76 -8.05 -3.55 -9.40
N LYS A 77 -7.56 -3.93 -10.60
CA LYS A 77 -8.33 -4.75 -11.55
C LYS A 77 -8.60 -6.15 -11.00
N THR A 78 -7.63 -6.73 -10.29
CA THR A 78 -7.80 -8.04 -9.64
C THR A 78 -8.85 -7.97 -8.53
N ILE A 79 -8.81 -6.95 -7.69
CA ILE A 79 -9.80 -6.70 -6.63
C ILE A 79 -11.20 -6.57 -7.25
N THR A 80 -11.35 -5.73 -8.26
CA THR A 80 -12.64 -5.38 -8.86
C THR A 80 -13.20 -6.43 -9.82
N LYS A 81 -12.43 -7.47 -10.17
CA LYS A 81 -12.91 -8.59 -10.98
C LYS A 81 -14.07 -9.33 -10.29
N ASP A 82 -14.04 -9.41 -8.97
CA ASP A 82 -15.11 -10.01 -8.18
C ASP A 82 -16.17 -8.98 -7.78
N LYS A 83 -17.11 -8.74 -8.69
CA LYS A 83 -18.21 -7.80 -8.49
C LYS A 83 -19.21 -8.22 -7.40
N SER A 84 -19.13 -9.45 -6.89
CA SER A 84 -20.03 -9.90 -5.82
C SER A 84 -19.62 -9.34 -4.46
N ASN A 85 -18.31 -9.20 -4.25
CA ASN A 85 -17.71 -8.79 -2.98
C ASN A 85 -17.41 -7.29 -2.88
N TYR A 86 -17.46 -6.58 -4.02
CA TYR A 86 -17.12 -5.16 -4.10
C TYR A 86 -18.22 -4.34 -4.78
N ARG A 87 -18.43 -3.15 -4.26
CA ARG A 87 -19.35 -2.13 -4.79
C ARG A 87 -18.59 -0.84 -5.06
N PRO A 88 -18.84 -0.16 -6.19
CA PRO A 88 -18.31 1.18 -6.42
C PRO A 88 -18.64 2.11 -5.25
N LEU A 89 -17.67 2.92 -4.84
CA LEU A 89 -17.87 3.96 -3.84
C LEU A 89 -18.16 5.29 -4.53
N LEU A 90 -19.26 5.95 -4.17
CA LEU A 90 -19.70 7.21 -4.75
C LEU A 90 -19.85 8.30 -3.66
N PRO A 91 -19.27 9.50 -3.81
CA PRO A 91 -18.35 9.90 -4.89
C PRO A 91 -17.00 9.17 -4.78
N PRO A 92 -16.30 8.96 -5.91
CA PRO A 92 -15.05 8.21 -5.92
C PRO A 92 -13.97 8.88 -5.07
N ILE A 93 -13.05 8.06 -4.57
CA ILE A 93 -11.78 8.46 -3.97
C ILE A 93 -10.70 8.11 -4.98
N GLY A 94 -9.77 9.03 -5.26
CA GLY A 94 -8.83 8.86 -6.36
C GLY A 94 -9.52 8.83 -7.73
N MET A 95 -8.97 8.04 -8.65
CA MET A 95 -9.51 7.87 -10.00
C MET A 95 -10.69 6.92 -10.02
N GLU A 96 -10.59 5.83 -9.26
CA GLU A 96 -11.61 4.80 -9.11
C GLU A 96 -11.58 4.28 -7.68
N SER A 97 -12.73 3.93 -7.11
CA SER A 97 -12.77 3.35 -5.78
C SER A 97 -13.92 2.37 -5.60
N VAL A 98 -13.65 1.32 -4.84
CA VAL A 98 -14.63 0.34 -4.40
C VAL A 98 -14.57 0.17 -2.90
N SER A 99 -15.69 -0.27 -2.33
CA SER A 99 -15.78 -0.75 -0.96
C SER A 99 -16.32 -2.17 -0.96
N GLY A 100 -15.89 -2.97 0.00
CA GLY A 100 -16.33 -4.36 0.06
C GLY A 100 -16.00 -5.04 1.37
N VAL A 101 -16.57 -6.23 1.50
CA VAL A 101 -16.39 -7.14 2.63
C VAL A 101 -16.15 -8.54 2.06
N PRO A 102 -15.05 -8.76 1.32
CA PRO A 102 -14.80 -10.04 0.66
C PRO A 102 -14.81 -11.21 1.63
N ARG A 103 -14.37 -10.99 2.90
CA ARG A 103 -14.38 -12.00 3.97
C ARG A 103 -14.53 -11.44 5.41
N MET A 104 -14.93 -10.17 5.59
CA MET A 104 -14.67 -9.37 6.80
C MET A 104 -13.16 -9.32 7.12
N PRO A 105 -12.55 -8.15 7.37
CA PRO A 105 -13.11 -6.81 7.65
C PRO A 105 -13.61 -6.01 6.44
N TYR A 106 -14.20 -4.83 6.71
CA TYR A 106 -14.42 -3.77 5.72
C TYR A 106 -13.10 -3.30 5.11
N MET A 107 -13.10 -3.16 3.79
CA MET A 107 -12.00 -2.59 3.02
C MET A 107 -12.53 -1.52 2.07
N ILE A 108 -11.75 -0.45 1.93
CA ILE A 108 -11.84 0.49 0.80
C ILE A 108 -10.60 0.30 -0.06
N ALA A 109 -10.79 0.03 -1.35
CA ALA A 109 -9.72 0.03 -2.33
C ALA A 109 -9.91 1.21 -3.27
N PHE A 110 -8.86 1.96 -3.57
CA PHE A 110 -8.91 3.02 -4.57
C PHE A 110 -7.65 3.04 -5.42
N LEU A 111 -7.82 3.47 -6.66
CA LEU A 111 -6.75 3.62 -7.63
C LEU A 111 -6.32 5.10 -7.67
N ARG A 112 -5.04 5.35 -7.43
CA ARG A 112 -4.43 6.67 -7.55
C ARG A 112 -3.09 6.55 -8.24
N LYS A 113 -3.05 6.91 -9.53
CA LYS A 113 -1.83 6.92 -10.36
C LYS A 113 -1.05 5.61 -10.32
N LYS A 114 0.06 5.59 -9.58
CA LYS A 114 1.00 4.48 -9.47
C LYS A 114 0.61 3.48 -8.39
N TYR A 115 -0.45 3.73 -7.63
CA TYR A 115 -0.85 2.88 -6.52
C TYR A 115 -2.29 2.43 -6.60
N THR A 116 -2.48 1.14 -6.34
CA THR A 116 -3.70 0.63 -5.71
C THR A 116 -3.52 0.78 -4.21
N VAL A 117 -4.37 1.55 -3.56
CA VAL A 117 -4.35 1.70 -2.10
C VAL A 117 -5.50 0.92 -1.49
N THR A 118 -5.20 0.03 -0.55
CA THR A 118 -6.21 -0.66 0.26
C THR A 118 -6.16 -0.18 1.69
N VAL A 119 -7.31 0.23 2.22
CA VAL A 119 -7.50 0.70 3.60
C VAL A 119 -8.45 -0.26 4.29
N THR A 120 -7.93 -1.03 5.24
CA THR A 120 -8.59 -2.19 5.82
C THR A 120 -8.63 -2.07 7.33
N SER A 121 -9.83 -2.09 7.92
CA SER A 121 -9.97 -2.19 9.39
C SER A 121 -9.56 -3.58 9.86
N THR A 122 -9.20 -3.79 11.12
CA THR A 122 -9.21 -5.12 11.74
C THR A 122 -10.62 -5.46 12.26
N VAL A 123 -10.92 -6.75 12.44
CA VAL A 123 -12.13 -7.25 13.11
C VAL A 123 -11.79 -7.72 14.52
N GLN A 124 -12.63 -7.39 15.51
CA GLN A 124 -12.61 -7.99 16.85
C GLN A 124 -14.02 -8.51 17.16
N GLY A 125 -14.19 -9.84 17.12
CA GLY A 125 -15.50 -10.49 17.25
C GLY A 125 -16.42 -10.10 16.09
N PRO A 126 -17.66 -9.61 16.35
CA PRO A 126 -18.57 -9.18 15.29
C PRO A 126 -18.34 -7.73 14.81
N ARG A 127 -17.35 -7.01 15.38
CA ARG A 127 -17.17 -5.57 15.14
C ARG A 127 -15.88 -5.28 14.38
N THR A 128 -15.93 -4.30 13.49
CA THR A 128 -14.70 -3.69 12.97
C THR A 128 -14.19 -2.63 13.94
N LEU A 129 -12.87 -2.55 14.09
CA LEU A 129 -12.22 -1.61 15.01
C LEU A 129 -12.19 -0.17 14.48
N VAL A 130 -12.27 -0.03 13.16
CA VAL A 130 -12.46 1.24 12.46
C VAL A 130 -13.77 1.16 11.68
N SER A 131 -14.64 2.16 11.87
CA SER A 131 -15.93 2.24 11.20
C SER A 131 -15.75 2.59 9.72
N PHE A 132 -16.74 2.26 8.90
CA PHE A 132 -16.69 2.58 7.47
C PHE A 132 -16.51 4.08 7.17
N PRO A 133 -17.22 5.02 7.82
CA PRO A 133 -16.96 6.45 7.62
C PRO A 133 -15.54 6.87 7.98
N HIS A 134 -14.94 6.29 9.02
CA HIS A 134 -13.55 6.56 9.36
C HIS A 134 -12.60 6.02 8.29
N LEU A 135 -12.83 4.82 7.74
CA LEU A 135 -12.05 4.30 6.61
C LEU A 135 -12.14 5.23 5.39
N GLN A 136 -13.33 5.75 5.08
CA GLN A 136 -13.50 6.70 3.97
C GLN A 136 -12.69 7.98 4.19
N ASN A 137 -12.73 8.55 5.40
CA ASN A 137 -11.95 9.75 5.74
C ASN A 137 -10.44 9.51 5.65
N ILE A 138 -9.97 8.34 6.09
CA ILE A 138 -8.57 7.94 5.96
C ILE A 138 -8.18 7.80 4.49
N ALA A 139 -8.98 7.11 3.68
CA ALA A 139 -8.74 6.93 2.26
C ALA A 139 -8.67 8.28 1.52
N ARG A 140 -9.58 9.22 1.82
CA ARG A 140 -9.56 10.58 1.25
C ARG A 140 -8.32 11.37 1.65
N LEU A 141 -7.89 11.23 2.91
CA LEU A 141 -6.67 11.89 3.36
C LEU A 141 -5.43 11.36 2.62
N ILE A 142 -5.32 10.03 2.48
CA ILE A 142 -4.22 9.42 1.71
C ILE A 142 -4.26 9.92 0.27
N ASP A 143 -5.41 9.85 -0.40
CA ASP A 143 -5.58 10.32 -1.78
C ASP A 143 -5.13 11.79 -1.95
N SER A 144 -5.47 12.66 -0.99
CA SER A 144 -5.07 14.07 -1.01
C SER A 144 -3.56 14.32 -0.89
N ARG A 145 -2.81 13.34 -0.34
CA ARG A 145 -1.36 13.44 -0.09
C ARG A 145 -0.52 12.69 -1.12
N ILE A 146 -1.13 11.81 -1.91
CA ILE A 146 -0.47 11.21 -3.07
C ILE A 146 -0.38 12.29 -4.14
N THR A 147 0.76 12.99 -4.14
CA THR A 147 1.05 14.07 -5.08
C THR A 147 1.61 13.55 -6.40
N ASP A 148 1.42 14.37 -7.42
CA ASP A 148 1.64 14.09 -8.83
C ASP A 148 3.12 14.15 -9.26
N LYS A 149 4.05 13.70 -8.41
CA LYS A 149 5.49 13.74 -8.72
C LYS A 149 5.96 12.59 -9.61
#